data_AF-A0A376VLM4-F1
#
_entry.id   AF-A0A376VLM4-F1
#
_cell.length_a   1.000
_cell.length_b   1.000
_cell.length_c   1.000
_cell.angle_alpha   90.00
_cell.angle_beta   90.00
_cell.angle_gamma   90.00
#
_symmetry.space_group_name_H-M   'P 1'
#
loop_
_entity.id
_entity.type
_entity.pdbx_description
1 polymer ?
#
loop_
_entity_poly.entity_id
_entity_poly.type
_entity_poly.pdbx_seq_one_letter_code
_entity_poly.pdbx_strand_id
1 'polypeptide(L)'
;MFTSVAQANAAVIEQIRRARPHWLDVQPASSLISELNEGKTLLHAGPPMCWQEMTGPMKGACVGACLFEGWAKDEAQALAMLDQGEVNFIPCHHVNAVGPMGGITSASMPMLVVENVTDGNRAYCNLNEGIGKVMRFGAYGEDVLTRHRWMRDVLMPVLSAALGRMERGIDLTAMMAQGITMGDEFHQRNIASSALLMRTLAPQIARLDHDKPAHCGSDGFPQRDRSVLPQPRDGLLQGGDGCWRDDPLRQHRHGYDPQTAICSGFGSAGWANAGFTAPVKHSPRSVFHRFLAGAGEPGYGR
;
A
#
# COMPACT_ATOMS: atom_id res chain seq x y z
N MET A 1 14.79 -32.37 -5.24
CA MET A 1 14.88 -31.98 -3.81
C MET A 1 16.29 -31.50 -3.55
N PHE A 2 16.46 -30.40 -2.80
CA PHE A 2 17.78 -29.88 -2.45
C PHE A 2 18.45 -30.78 -1.41
N THR A 3 19.77 -30.97 -1.50
CA THR A 3 20.52 -31.86 -0.60
C THR A 3 21.14 -31.11 0.59
N SER A 4 21.00 -29.78 0.66
CA SER A 4 21.43 -28.96 1.80
C SER A 4 20.69 -27.63 1.85
N VAL A 5 20.67 -26.99 3.04
CA VAL A 5 20.13 -25.62 3.24
C VAL A 5 20.83 -24.61 2.32
N ALA A 6 22.14 -24.76 2.08
CA ALA A 6 22.89 -23.86 1.21
C ALA A 6 22.42 -23.93 -0.25
N GLN A 7 22.17 -25.15 -0.77
CA GLN A 7 21.60 -25.33 -2.11
C GLN A 7 20.17 -24.78 -2.19
N ALA A 8 19.39 -25.01 -1.13
CA ALA A 8 18.04 -24.52 -0.99
C ALA A 8 18.02 -22.98 -1.05
N ASN A 9 18.84 -22.31 -0.24
CA ASN A 9 18.97 -20.85 -0.20
C ASN A 9 19.46 -20.28 -1.54
N ALA A 10 20.41 -20.93 -2.21
CA ALA A 10 20.88 -20.50 -3.53
C ALA A 10 19.75 -20.50 -4.57
N ALA A 11 18.91 -21.54 -4.57
CA ALA A 11 17.77 -21.61 -5.50
C ALA A 11 16.73 -20.50 -5.24
N VAL A 12 16.47 -20.19 -3.97
CA VAL A 12 15.58 -19.10 -3.56
C VAL A 12 16.14 -17.74 -3.98
N ILE A 13 17.42 -17.47 -3.68
CA ILE A 13 18.08 -16.21 -4.07
C ILE A 13 18.04 -16.03 -5.59
N GLU A 14 18.31 -17.11 -6.34
CA GLU A 14 18.20 -17.04 -7.78
C GLU A 14 16.77 -16.73 -8.20
N GLN A 15 15.74 -17.34 -7.61
CA GLN A 15 14.34 -17.00 -7.91
C GLN A 15 14.01 -15.51 -7.70
N ILE A 16 14.45 -14.91 -6.59
CA ILE A 16 14.31 -13.47 -6.33
C ILE A 16 14.98 -12.63 -7.44
N ARG A 17 16.16 -13.06 -7.90
CA ARG A 17 16.94 -12.34 -8.94
C ARG A 17 16.31 -12.40 -10.32
N ARG A 18 15.71 -13.53 -10.70
CA ARG A 18 15.00 -13.70 -11.99
C ARG A 18 13.57 -13.14 -11.97
N ALA A 19 13.02 -12.78 -10.82
CA ALA A 19 11.71 -12.14 -10.75
C ALA A 19 11.67 -10.86 -11.61
N ARG A 20 10.61 -10.70 -12.40
CA ARG A 20 10.35 -9.56 -13.27
C ARG A 20 8.95 -9.00 -12.99
N PRO A 21 8.76 -8.31 -11.85
CA PRO A 21 7.49 -7.66 -11.54
C PRO A 21 7.12 -6.58 -12.55
N HIS A 22 5.92 -6.70 -13.12
CA HIS A 22 5.29 -5.70 -13.95
C HIS A 22 4.02 -5.20 -13.28
N TRP A 23 3.85 -3.89 -13.21
CA TRP A 23 2.60 -3.29 -12.80
C TRP A 23 1.63 -3.30 -13.99
N LEU A 24 0.60 -4.13 -13.88
CA LEU A 24 -0.32 -4.43 -14.98
C LEU A 24 -1.61 -3.62 -14.92
N ASP A 25 -2.15 -3.37 -13.73
CA ASP A 25 -3.47 -2.77 -13.58
C ASP A 25 -3.67 -2.11 -12.20
N VAL A 26 -4.78 -1.40 -12.04
CA VAL A 26 -5.32 -0.98 -10.74
C VAL A 26 -6.79 -1.37 -10.66
N GLN A 27 -7.17 -2.13 -9.64
CA GLN A 27 -8.52 -2.68 -9.50
C GLN A 27 -9.02 -2.53 -8.05
N PRO A 28 -10.33 -2.56 -7.80
CA PRO A 28 -10.85 -2.54 -6.44
C PRO A 28 -10.44 -3.82 -5.71
N ALA A 29 -10.08 -3.71 -4.42
CA ALA A 29 -9.56 -4.82 -3.63
C ALA A 29 -10.48 -6.05 -3.62
N SER A 30 -11.80 -5.85 -3.59
CA SER A 30 -12.84 -6.90 -3.67
C SER A 30 -12.76 -7.78 -4.92
N SER A 31 -12.28 -7.23 -6.04
CA SER A 31 -12.12 -7.99 -7.29
C SER A 31 -10.84 -8.84 -7.32
N LEU A 32 -9.88 -8.53 -6.45
CA LEU A 32 -8.56 -9.17 -6.40
C LEU A 32 -8.43 -10.17 -5.26
N ILE A 33 -9.12 -9.92 -4.14
CA ILE A 33 -9.01 -10.64 -2.89
C ILE A 33 -10.41 -11.05 -2.46
N SER A 34 -10.73 -12.34 -2.64
CA SER A 34 -12.06 -12.89 -2.38
C SER A 34 -12.53 -12.74 -0.93
N GLU A 35 -11.60 -12.83 0.01
CA GLU A 35 -11.81 -12.78 1.46
C GLU A 35 -12.38 -11.42 1.90
N LEU A 36 -12.15 -10.36 1.13
CA LEU A 36 -12.76 -9.05 1.38
C LEU A 36 -14.26 -9.00 1.07
N ASN A 37 -14.80 -10.00 0.37
CA ASN A 37 -16.23 -10.10 0.10
C ASN A 37 -16.99 -10.88 1.18
N GLU A 38 -16.28 -11.45 2.15
CA GLU A 38 -16.86 -12.21 3.26
C GLU A 38 -17.25 -11.27 4.42
N GLY A 39 -18.45 -10.70 4.34
CA GLY A 39 -18.95 -9.80 5.38
C GLY A 39 -18.16 -8.48 5.45
N LYS A 40 -17.98 -7.93 6.67
CA LYS A 40 -17.18 -6.72 6.89
C LYS A 40 -15.74 -7.14 7.20
N THR A 41 -14.87 -7.11 6.20
CA THR A 41 -13.47 -7.54 6.35
C THR A 41 -12.51 -6.42 5.98
N LEU A 42 -11.50 -6.21 6.82
CA LEU A 42 -10.41 -5.27 6.58
C LEU A 42 -9.07 -6.01 6.57
N LEU A 43 -8.20 -5.67 5.63
CA LEU A 43 -6.80 -6.10 5.69
C LEU A 43 -6.01 -5.19 6.62
N HIS A 44 -4.88 -5.66 7.14
CA HIS A 44 -3.93 -4.82 7.88
C HIS A 44 -2.46 -5.25 7.66
N ALA A 45 -1.54 -4.33 7.89
CA ALA A 45 -0.11 -4.64 7.92
C ALA A 45 0.27 -5.44 9.17
N GLY A 46 1.40 -6.15 9.11
CA GLY A 46 1.92 -6.91 10.25
C GLY A 46 1.40 -8.35 10.34
N PRO A 47 1.80 -9.08 11.41
CA PRO A 47 1.28 -10.41 11.73
C PRO A 47 -0.18 -10.35 12.22
N PRO A 48 -0.90 -11.49 12.32
CA PRO A 48 -2.26 -11.55 12.86
C PRO A 48 -2.41 -10.77 14.16
N MET A 49 -3.45 -9.91 14.23
CA MET A 49 -3.67 -9.01 15.36
C MET A 49 -5.17 -8.77 15.53
N CYS A 50 -5.64 -8.74 16.78
CA CYS A 50 -7.03 -8.39 17.07
C CYS A 50 -7.21 -6.87 17.22
N TRP A 51 -8.46 -6.40 17.12
CA TRP A 51 -8.82 -4.99 17.27
C TRP A 51 -8.24 -4.34 18.54
N GLN A 52 -8.27 -5.06 19.67
CA GLN A 52 -7.84 -4.57 20.97
C GLN A 52 -6.34 -4.27 21.01
N GLU A 53 -5.54 -5.03 20.25
CA GLU A 53 -4.08 -4.89 20.14
C GLU A 53 -3.64 -3.82 19.15
N MET A 54 -4.55 -3.35 18.29
CA MET A 54 -4.23 -2.33 17.29
C MET A 54 -3.80 -1.00 17.93
N THR A 55 -2.78 -0.39 17.34
CA THR A 55 -2.29 0.94 17.75
C THR A 55 -3.31 2.03 17.42
N GLY A 56 -3.25 3.17 18.11
CA GLY A 56 -4.14 4.31 17.86
C GLY A 56 -4.27 4.70 16.38
N PRO A 57 -3.17 4.86 15.63
CA PRO A 57 -3.22 5.12 14.19
C PRO A 57 -3.92 4.01 13.38
N MET A 58 -3.69 2.73 13.70
CA MET A 58 -4.40 1.62 13.04
C MET A 58 -5.90 1.68 13.36
N LYS A 59 -6.26 1.96 14.62
CA LYS A 59 -7.67 2.11 15.02
C LYS A 59 -8.38 3.21 14.27
N GLY A 60 -7.74 4.39 14.16
CA GLY A 60 -8.26 5.50 13.35
C GLY A 60 -8.42 5.13 11.88
N ALA A 61 -7.48 4.37 11.31
CA ALA A 61 -7.56 3.89 9.94
C ALA A 61 -8.74 2.91 9.73
N CYS A 62 -8.99 2.01 10.69
CA CYS A 62 -10.16 1.12 10.64
C CYS A 62 -11.48 1.89 10.72
N VAL A 63 -11.59 2.90 11.60
CA VAL A 63 -12.75 3.79 11.65
C VAL A 63 -12.95 4.46 10.30
N GLY A 64 -11.89 5.01 9.72
CA GLY A 64 -11.92 5.61 8.40
C GLY A 64 -12.38 4.65 7.30
N ALA A 65 -11.91 3.40 7.32
CA ALA A 65 -12.33 2.38 6.38
C ALA A 65 -13.83 2.03 6.53
N CYS A 66 -14.33 1.88 7.76
CA CYS A 66 -15.75 1.65 8.03
C CYS A 66 -16.65 2.78 7.49
N LEU A 67 -16.20 4.04 7.65
CA LEU A 67 -16.91 5.21 7.10
C LEU A 67 -16.81 5.27 5.57
N PHE A 68 -15.66 4.93 5.00
CA PHE A 68 -15.45 4.91 3.56
C PHE A 68 -16.31 3.87 2.85
N GLU A 69 -16.43 2.66 3.42
CA GLU A 69 -17.31 1.60 2.91
C GLU A 69 -18.80 1.83 3.22
N GLY A 70 -19.13 2.85 4.01
CA GLY A 70 -20.49 3.15 4.41
C GLY A 70 -21.10 2.13 5.39
N TRP A 71 -20.27 1.35 6.08
CA TRP A 71 -20.73 0.43 7.13
C TRP A 71 -21.24 1.18 8.36
N ALA A 72 -20.69 2.37 8.60
CA ALA A 72 -21.08 3.29 9.66
C ALA A 72 -21.35 4.69 9.11
N LYS A 73 -22.28 5.40 9.74
CA LYS A 73 -22.67 6.79 9.40
C LYS A 73 -21.76 7.82 10.06
N ASP A 74 -21.20 7.48 11.21
CA ASP A 74 -20.36 8.34 12.02
C ASP A 74 -19.32 7.52 12.82
N GLU A 75 -18.39 8.24 13.44
CA GLU A 75 -17.31 7.66 14.23
C GLU A 75 -17.83 6.81 15.40
N ALA A 76 -18.90 7.25 16.08
CA ALA A 76 -19.44 6.52 17.22
C ALA A 76 -19.99 5.16 16.80
N GLN A 77 -20.71 5.10 15.68
CA GLN A 77 -21.20 3.85 15.11
C GLN A 77 -20.05 2.95 14.63
N ALA A 78 -19.02 3.53 13.99
CA ALA A 78 -17.86 2.78 13.52
C ALA A 78 -17.10 2.13 14.69
N LEU A 79 -16.85 2.89 15.76
CA LEU A 79 -16.19 2.39 16.97
C LEU A 79 -17.01 1.29 17.64
N ALA A 80 -18.32 1.48 17.81
CA ALA A 80 -19.18 0.46 18.42
C ALA A 80 -19.15 -0.86 17.63
N MET A 81 -19.17 -0.78 16.30
CA MET A 81 -19.07 -1.95 15.41
C MET A 81 -17.73 -2.69 15.56
N LEU A 82 -16.63 -1.94 15.61
CA LEU A 82 -15.28 -2.48 15.76
C LEU A 82 -15.09 -3.12 17.16
N ASP A 83 -15.59 -2.47 18.21
CA ASP A 83 -15.54 -2.97 19.59
C ASP A 83 -16.39 -4.23 19.80
N GLN A 84 -17.50 -4.35 19.09
CA GLN A 84 -18.38 -5.53 19.13
C GLN A 84 -17.85 -6.71 18.32
N GLY A 85 -16.74 -6.54 17.58
CA GLY A 85 -16.16 -7.61 16.77
C GLY A 85 -16.96 -7.93 15.50
N GLU A 86 -17.70 -6.97 14.97
CA GLU A 86 -18.45 -7.15 13.72
C GLU A 86 -17.57 -7.07 12.45
N VAL A 87 -16.30 -6.68 12.61
CA VAL A 87 -15.32 -6.54 11.51
C VAL A 87 -14.22 -7.59 11.66
N ASN A 88 -14.01 -8.35 10.60
CA ASN A 88 -12.93 -9.33 10.50
C ASN A 88 -11.63 -8.66 10.05
N PHE A 89 -10.50 -9.14 10.58
CA PHE A 89 -9.18 -8.63 10.25
C PHE A 89 -8.29 -9.72 9.66
N ILE A 90 -7.70 -9.44 8.49
CA ILE A 90 -6.79 -10.37 7.80
C ILE A 90 -5.45 -9.67 7.54
N PRO A 91 -4.31 -10.26 7.91
CA PRO A 91 -3.01 -9.72 7.50
C PRO A 91 -2.89 -9.66 5.98
N CYS A 92 -2.42 -8.53 5.44
CA CYS A 92 -2.23 -8.38 3.99
C CYS A 92 -1.42 -9.55 3.41
N HIS A 93 -0.39 -9.99 4.14
CA HIS A 93 0.47 -11.08 3.71
C HIS A 93 -0.21 -12.45 3.57
N HIS A 94 -1.39 -12.67 4.16
CA HIS A 94 -2.14 -13.92 3.97
C HIS A 94 -2.86 -13.99 2.63
N VAL A 95 -3.05 -12.85 1.98
CA VAL A 95 -3.81 -12.68 0.72
C VAL A 95 -2.97 -12.06 -0.38
N ASN A 96 -1.66 -12.34 -0.37
CA ASN A 96 -0.66 -11.85 -1.33
C ASN A 96 -0.64 -10.31 -1.48
N ALA A 97 -1.02 -9.60 -0.43
CA ALA A 97 -1.02 -8.15 -0.39
C ALA A 97 0.04 -7.62 0.57
N VAL A 98 0.37 -6.34 0.40
CA VAL A 98 1.11 -5.53 1.37
C VAL A 98 0.40 -4.20 1.56
N GLY A 99 0.56 -3.64 2.76
CA GLY A 99 0.00 -2.35 3.12
C GLY A 99 1.07 -1.48 3.78
N PRO A 100 1.31 -0.24 3.32
CA PRO A 100 2.23 0.68 3.96
C PRO A 100 1.69 1.14 5.32
N MET A 101 2.59 1.30 6.28
CA MET A 101 2.28 1.76 7.65
C MET A 101 1.27 0.85 8.37
N GLY A 102 0.05 1.32 8.66
CA GLY A 102 -1.01 0.50 9.23
C GLY A 102 -1.60 -0.51 8.25
N GLY A 103 -1.45 -0.26 6.95
CA GLY A 103 -1.87 -1.17 5.88
C GLY A 103 -3.36 -1.48 5.81
N ILE A 104 -4.21 -0.67 6.45
CA ILE A 104 -5.65 -0.89 6.44
C ILE A 104 -6.17 -0.78 5.01
N THR A 105 -6.81 -1.84 4.54
CA THR A 105 -7.38 -1.92 3.18
C THR A 105 -8.77 -2.52 3.25
N SER A 106 -9.75 -1.84 2.65
CA SER A 106 -11.13 -2.31 2.54
C SER A 106 -11.50 -2.66 1.10
N ALA A 107 -12.63 -3.35 0.93
CA ALA A 107 -13.11 -3.92 -0.34
C ALA A 107 -13.12 -2.93 -1.53
N SER A 108 -13.54 -1.69 -1.30
CA SER A 108 -13.68 -0.67 -2.35
C SER A 108 -12.39 0.13 -2.60
N MET A 109 -11.32 -0.11 -1.85
CA MET A 109 -10.07 0.61 -2.04
C MET A 109 -9.33 0.15 -3.30
N PRO A 110 -8.71 1.07 -4.06
CA PRO A 110 -7.96 0.73 -5.24
C PRO A 110 -6.59 0.12 -4.90
N MET A 111 -6.25 -0.96 -5.59
CA MET A 111 -5.06 -1.76 -5.38
C MET A 111 -4.27 -1.92 -6.68
N LEU A 112 -2.95 -1.76 -6.61
CA LEU A 112 -2.04 -2.11 -7.69
C LEU A 112 -2.09 -3.62 -7.94
N VAL A 113 -2.11 -4.02 -9.21
CA VAL A 113 -1.97 -5.41 -9.66
C VAL A 113 -0.57 -5.59 -10.22
N VAL A 114 0.31 -6.22 -9.46
CA VAL A 114 1.68 -6.52 -9.88
C VAL A 114 1.81 -7.99 -10.16
N GLU A 115 2.30 -8.35 -11.35
CA GLU A 115 2.57 -9.74 -11.73
C GLU A 115 4.06 -9.93 -11.98
N ASN A 116 4.63 -10.98 -11.39
CA ASN A 116 5.96 -11.44 -11.78
C ASN A 116 5.83 -12.27 -13.05
N VAL A 117 6.10 -11.65 -14.21
CA VAL A 117 5.91 -12.32 -15.52
C VAL A 117 6.83 -13.52 -15.75
N THR A 118 7.84 -13.73 -14.89
CA THR A 118 8.70 -14.91 -14.95
C THR A 118 8.00 -16.17 -14.42
N ASP A 119 7.29 -16.05 -13.28
CA ASP A 119 6.69 -17.19 -12.56
C ASP A 119 5.14 -17.14 -12.50
N GLY A 120 4.53 -16.04 -12.95
CA GLY A 120 3.08 -15.85 -13.05
C GLY A 120 2.36 -15.51 -11.74
N ASN A 121 3.06 -15.41 -10.62
CA ASN A 121 2.45 -15.02 -9.34
C ASN A 121 2.14 -13.51 -9.31
N ARG A 122 1.14 -13.14 -8.49
CA ARG A 122 0.69 -11.76 -8.33
C ARG A 122 0.82 -11.29 -6.88
N ALA A 123 1.07 -10.00 -6.72
CA ALA A 123 0.99 -9.32 -5.44
C ALA A 123 0.24 -8.00 -5.58
N TYR A 124 -0.34 -7.56 -4.46
CA TYR A 124 -1.20 -6.38 -4.42
C TYR A 124 -0.73 -5.38 -3.36
N CYS A 125 -0.98 -4.10 -3.61
CA CYS A 125 -0.70 -3.03 -2.65
C CYS A 125 -1.73 -1.92 -2.84
N ASN A 126 -2.14 -1.24 -1.78
CA ASN A 126 -3.03 -0.10 -1.93
C ASN A 126 -2.28 1.12 -2.52
N LEU A 127 -3.03 2.08 -3.06
CA LEU A 127 -2.44 3.32 -3.59
C LEU A 127 -2.03 4.29 -2.48
N ASN A 128 -0.95 5.04 -2.71
CA ASN A 128 -0.56 6.14 -1.84
C ASN A 128 -1.57 7.30 -1.93
N GLU A 129 -2.07 7.74 -0.77
CA GLU A 129 -3.01 8.85 -0.61
C GLU A 129 -2.41 10.25 -0.80
N GLY A 130 -1.09 10.36 -0.94
CA GLY A 130 -0.34 11.61 -0.95
C GLY A 130 0.25 11.98 0.41
N ILE A 131 0.68 13.23 0.55
CA ILE A 131 1.33 13.76 1.76
C ILE A 131 0.31 14.48 2.65
N GLY A 132 0.51 14.39 3.97
CA GLY A 132 -0.24 15.18 4.96
C GLY A 132 -1.20 14.32 5.77
N LYS A 133 -2.45 14.78 5.92
CA LYS A 133 -3.49 14.08 6.66
C LYS A 133 -4.04 12.93 5.81
N VAL A 134 -3.70 11.69 6.19
CA VAL A 134 -3.97 10.46 5.43
C VAL A 134 -4.37 9.30 6.34
N MET A 135 -5.15 8.37 5.81
CA MET A 135 -5.72 7.23 6.52
C MET A 135 -4.66 6.24 6.97
N ARG A 136 -3.58 6.02 6.20
CA ARG A 136 -2.47 5.15 6.63
C ARG A 136 -1.76 5.59 7.93
N PHE A 137 -1.99 6.83 8.38
CA PHE A 137 -1.55 7.35 9.69
C PHE A 137 -2.70 7.54 10.70
N GLY A 138 -3.89 7.04 10.39
CA GLY A 138 -5.06 7.04 11.27
C GLY A 138 -5.98 8.24 11.17
N ALA A 139 -5.83 9.09 10.14
CA ALA A 139 -6.76 10.20 9.94
C ALA A 139 -7.99 9.76 9.13
N TYR A 140 -9.18 10.20 9.53
CA TYR A 140 -10.45 9.81 8.90
C TYR A 140 -11.46 10.97 8.76
N GLY A 141 -10.96 12.21 8.73
CA GLY A 141 -11.81 13.36 8.47
C GLY A 141 -12.38 13.38 7.05
N GLU A 142 -13.38 14.22 6.80
CA GLU A 142 -14.07 14.27 5.50
C GLU A 142 -13.12 14.56 4.33
N ASP A 143 -12.04 15.32 4.57
CA ASP A 143 -11.00 15.58 3.57
C ASP A 143 -10.24 14.30 3.15
N VAL A 144 -10.05 13.36 4.08
CA VAL A 144 -9.43 12.05 3.81
C VAL A 144 -10.42 11.13 3.08
N LEU A 145 -11.67 11.06 3.57
CA LEU A 145 -12.70 10.21 2.96
C LEU A 145 -13.04 10.67 1.54
N THR A 146 -13.13 11.98 1.31
CA THR A 146 -13.32 12.57 -0.03
C THR A 146 -12.18 12.16 -0.97
N ARG A 147 -10.93 12.20 -0.48
CA ARG A 147 -9.78 11.77 -1.28
C ARG A 147 -9.85 10.30 -1.64
N HIS A 148 -10.21 9.42 -0.72
CA HIS A 148 -10.37 7.99 -1.04
C HIS A 148 -11.51 7.72 -2.02
N ARG A 149 -12.64 8.43 -1.89
CA ARG A 149 -13.73 8.35 -2.89
C ARG A 149 -13.23 8.79 -4.26
N TRP A 150 -12.48 9.89 -4.35
CA TRP A 150 -11.83 10.32 -5.60
C TRP A 150 -10.82 9.28 -6.13
N MET A 151 -10.03 8.67 -5.24
CA MET A 151 -9.07 7.63 -5.65
C MET A 151 -9.79 6.41 -6.24
N ARG A 152 -10.92 6.00 -5.66
CA ARG A 152 -11.78 4.92 -6.17
C ARG A 152 -12.47 5.30 -7.48
N ASP A 153 -13.12 6.46 -7.51
CA ASP A 153 -14.05 6.82 -8.59
C ASP A 153 -13.37 7.45 -9.80
N VAL A 154 -12.17 8.03 -9.63
CA VAL A 154 -11.45 8.76 -10.67
C VAL A 154 -10.06 8.19 -10.90
N LEU A 155 -9.20 8.17 -9.87
CA LEU A 155 -7.80 7.80 -10.05
C LEU A 155 -7.64 6.36 -10.54
N MET A 156 -8.35 5.41 -9.92
CA MET A 156 -8.27 4.00 -10.29
C MET A 156 -8.69 3.74 -11.74
N PRO A 157 -9.89 4.16 -12.20
CA PRO A 157 -10.26 4.00 -13.61
C PRO A 157 -9.27 4.64 -14.59
N VAL A 158 -8.73 5.82 -14.26
CA VAL A 158 -7.73 6.50 -15.10
C VAL A 158 -6.43 5.70 -15.17
N LEU A 159 -5.92 5.22 -14.04
CA LEU A 159 -4.70 4.42 -13.99
C LEU A 159 -4.88 3.07 -14.71
N SER A 160 -6.00 2.38 -14.46
CA SER A 160 -6.34 1.12 -15.13
C SER A 160 -6.41 1.31 -16.65
N ALA A 161 -7.12 2.33 -17.12
CA ALA A 161 -7.21 2.64 -18.55
C ALA A 161 -5.85 3.02 -19.17
N ALA A 162 -5.02 3.77 -18.45
CA ALA A 162 -3.68 4.12 -18.92
C ALA A 162 -2.77 2.89 -19.04
N LEU A 163 -2.81 1.98 -18.06
CA LEU A 163 -2.06 0.74 -18.05
C LEU A 163 -2.56 -0.24 -19.12
N GLY A 164 -3.88 -0.32 -19.36
CA GLY A 164 -4.48 -1.14 -20.40
C GLY A 164 -4.06 -0.77 -21.83
N ARG A 165 -3.49 0.42 -22.04
CA ARG A 165 -2.88 0.84 -23.31
C ARG A 165 -1.45 0.36 -23.49
N MET A 166 -0.85 -0.22 -22.46
CA MET A 166 0.53 -0.68 -22.44
C MET A 166 0.54 -2.21 -22.55
N GLU A 167 1.14 -2.75 -23.62
CA GLU A 167 1.11 -4.19 -23.93
C GLU A 167 1.57 -5.10 -22.76
N ARG A 168 2.52 -4.61 -21.94
CA ARG A 168 3.12 -5.38 -20.84
C ARG A 168 3.05 -4.65 -19.49
N GLY A 169 2.26 -3.59 -19.39
CA GLY A 169 2.31 -2.70 -18.23
C GLY A 169 3.69 -2.05 -18.03
N ILE A 170 4.05 -1.77 -16.79
CA ILE A 170 5.31 -1.11 -16.42
C ILE A 170 6.28 -2.10 -15.78
N ASP A 171 7.47 -2.27 -16.37
CA ASP A 171 8.57 -3.04 -15.77
C ASP A 171 9.13 -2.31 -14.53
N LEU A 172 8.75 -2.79 -13.35
CA LEU A 172 9.18 -2.21 -12.08
C LEU A 172 10.65 -2.48 -11.80
N THR A 173 11.23 -3.57 -12.33
CA THR A 173 12.66 -3.86 -12.17
C THR A 173 13.50 -2.85 -12.93
N ALA A 174 13.14 -2.55 -14.18
CA ALA A 174 13.82 -1.52 -14.97
C ALA A 174 13.68 -0.14 -14.32
N MET A 175 12.49 0.20 -13.80
CA MET A 175 12.26 1.48 -13.12
C MET A 175 13.08 1.62 -11.83
N MET A 176 13.10 0.59 -10.97
CA MET A 176 13.92 0.58 -9.76
C MET A 176 15.42 0.66 -10.10
N ALA A 177 15.88 -0.08 -11.12
CA ALA A 177 17.28 -0.02 -11.56
C ALA A 177 17.71 1.39 -11.99
N GLN A 178 16.80 2.18 -12.58
CA GLN A 178 17.06 3.59 -12.88
C GLN A 178 16.98 4.45 -11.61
N GLY A 179 15.94 4.30 -10.80
CA GLY A 179 15.71 5.08 -9.58
C GLY A 179 16.89 5.03 -8.60
N ILE A 180 17.52 3.86 -8.44
CA ILE A 180 18.64 3.69 -7.50
C ILE A 180 19.87 4.49 -7.95
N THR A 181 20.11 4.58 -9.27
CA THR A 181 21.19 5.42 -9.83
C THR A 181 20.92 6.92 -9.71
N MET A 182 19.68 7.29 -9.41
CA MET A 182 19.22 8.66 -9.19
C MET A 182 19.08 9.01 -7.70
N GLY A 183 19.53 8.12 -6.81
CA GLY A 183 19.60 8.35 -5.37
C GLY A 183 18.33 8.01 -4.58
N ASP A 184 17.42 7.23 -5.15
CA ASP A 184 16.33 6.60 -4.38
C ASP A 184 16.80 5.33 -3.67
N GLU A 185 16.17 5.01 -2.53
CA GLU A 185 16.34 3.73 -1.81
C GLU A 185 15.03 2.95 -1.63
N PHE A 186 13.94 3.50 -2.17
CA PHE A 186 12.61 2.92 -2.29
C PHE A 186 11.76 2.77 -1.03
N HIS A 187 12.30 3.11 0.14
CA HIS A 187 11.58 3.05 1.41
C HIS A 187 11.25 4.45 1.93
N GLN A 188 12.25 5.25 2.29
CA GLN A 188 12.08 6.64 2.75
C GLN A 188 12.11 7.65 1.60
N ARG A 189 12.86 7.37 0.52
CA ARG A 189 13.10 8.26 -0.60
C ARG A 189 12.77 7.58 -1.92
N ASN A 190 11.77 8.16 -2.59
CA ASN A 190 11.11 7.65 -3.79
C ASN A 190 10.92 8.73 -4.88
N ILE A 191 11.73 9.79 -4.87
CA ILE A 191 11.52 10.98 -5.71
C ILE A 191 11.79 10.65 -7.18
N ALA A 192 12.89 9.96 -7.46
CA ALA A 192 13.28 9.62 -8.82
C ALA A 192 12.29 8.63 -9.45
N SER A 193 11.96 7.55 -8.76
CA SER A 193 10.98 6.55 -9.21
C SER A 193 9.60 7.17 -9.43
N SER A 194 9.16 8.07 -8.56
CA SER A 194 7.88 8.78 -8.75
C SER A 194 7.89 9.66 -10.01
N ALA A 195 9.01 10.35 -10.28
CA ALA A 195 9.16 11.14 -11.49
C ALA A 195 9.23 10.27 -12.76
N LEU A 196 9.96 9.14 -12.71
CA LEU A 196 10.04 8.16 -13.81
C LEU A 196 8.68 7.53 -14.10
N LEU A 197 7.93 7.23 -13.03
CA LEU A 197 6.59 6.69 -13.15
C LEU A 197 5.65 7.71 -13.80
N MET A 198 5.66 8.95 -13.33
CA MET A 198 4.87 10.03 -13.92
C MET A 198 5.23 10.23 -15.39
N ARG A 199 6.51 10.26 -15.73
CA ARG A 199 6.99 10.38 -17.12
C ARG A 199 6.46 9.25 -18.01
N THR A 200 6.34 8.04 -17.47
CA THR A 200 5.84 6.86 -18.19
C THR A 200 4.32 6.91 -18.37
N LEU A 201 3.59 7.28 -17.32
CA LEU A 201 2.12 7.26 -17.32
C LEU A 201 1.50 8.49 -17.99
N ALA A 202 2.07 9.69 -17.84
CA ALA A 202 1.47 10.93 -18.30
C ALA A 202 1.11 10.93 -19.80
N PRO A 203 1.94 10.40 -20.73
CA PRO A 203 1.56 10.31 -22.14
C PRO A 203 0.39 9.36 -22.40
N GLN A 204 0.23 8.30 -21.59
CA GLN A 204 -0.89 7.37 -21.73
C GLN A 204 -2.17 7.98 -21.21
N ILE A 205 -2.12 8.62 -20.04
CA ILE A 205 -3.25 9.34 -19.45
C ILE A 205 -3.73 10.47 -20.36
N ALA A 206 -2.82 11.25 -20.95
CA ALA A 206 -3.16 12.35 -21.85
C ALA A 206 -3.86 11.91 -23.15
N ARG A 207 -3.77 10.62 -23.51
CA ARG A 207 -4.41 10.03 -24.70
C ARG A 207 -5.72 9.31 -24.39
N LEU A 208 -6.14 9.30 -23.13
CA LEU A 208 -7.43 8.75 -22.76
C LEU A 208 -8.52 9.74 -23.17
N ASP A 209 -9.58 9.22 -23.78
CA ASP A 209 -10.80 9.98 -24.03
C ASP A 209 -11.53 10.14 -22.71
N HIS A 210 -11.23 11.25 -22.03
CA HIS A 210 -11.98 11.67 -20.87
C HIS A 210 -12.97 12.73 -21.31
N ASP A 211 -14.21 12.65 -20.84
CA ASP A 211 -15.12 13.77 -20.92
C ASP A 211 -14.43 14.97 -20.26
N LYS A 212 -13.97 15.92 -21.09
CA LYS A 212 -13.62 17.25 -20.60
C LYS A 212 -14.89 17.73 -19.93
N PRO A 213 -14.92 18.02 -18.61
CA PRO A 213 -16.14 18.49 -17.99
C PRO A 213 -16.62 19.70 -18.79
N ALA A 214 -17.82 19.56 -19.38
CA ALA A 214 -18.51 20.65 -20.04
C ALA A 214 -18.76 21.71 -18.97
N HIS A 215 -18.35 22.95 -19.26
CA HIS A 215 -18.42 24.14 -18.41
C HIS A 215 -17.29 24.32 -17.39
N CYS A 216 -16.23 25.03 -17.84
CA CYS A 216 -15.56 26.00 -16.98
C CYS A 216 -15.79 27.38 -17.60
N GLY A 217 -16.94 27.97 -17.24
CA GLY A 217 -17.17 29.40 -17.37
C GLY A 217 -16.19 30.16 -16.49
N SER A 218 -15.81 31.33 -16.94
CA SER A 218 -14.67 32.15 -16.51
C SER A 218 -14.76 32.79 -15.12
N ASP A 219 -15.54 32.28 -14.16
CA ASP A 219 -15.70 32.94 -12.87
C ASP A 219 -15.56 31.98 -11.68
N GLY A 220 -14.46 32.13 -10.94
CA GLY A 220 -14.37 31.74 -9.53
C GLY A 220 -14.03 30.28 -9.20
N PHE A 221 -12.94 29.73 -9.71
CA PHE A 221 -12.40 28.45 -9.22
C PHE A 221 -11.22 28.70 -8.26
N PRO A 222 -11.22 28.20 -7.00
CA PRO A 222 -10.08 28.33 -6.11
C PRO A 222 -8.91 27.51 -6.67
N GLN A 223 -7.76 28.17 -6.76
CA GLN A 223 -6.59 27.85 -7.58
C GLN A 223 -5.77 26.60 -7.16
N ARG A 224 -6.35 25.57 -6.54
CA ARG A 224 -5.61 24.39 -6.03
C ARG A 224 -5.84 23.06 -6.74
N ASP A 225 -6.85 22.92 -7.60
CA ASP A 225 -7.11 21.66 -8.34
C ASP A 225 -6.53 21.69 -9.76
N ARG A 226 -5.21 21.75 -9.86
CA ARG A 226 -4.49 21.46 -11.11
C ARG A 226 -3.58 20.26 -10.91
N SER A 227 -4.16 19.06 -10.93
CA SER A 227 -3.62 17.90 -11.66
C SER A 227 -4.43 16.63 -11.37
N VAL A 228 -5.00 16.02 -12.41
CA VAL A 228 -5.40 14.59 -12.41
C VAL A 228 -4.18 13.68 -12.14
N LEU A 229 -2.98 14.25 -12.28
CA LEU A 229 -1.70 13.61 -12.10
C LEU A 229 -1.17 13.84 -10.67
N PRO A 230 -0.85 12.79 -9.89
CA PRO A 230 -0.20 12.92 -8.58
C PRO A 230 1.16 13.62 -8.74
N GLN A 231 1.49 14.59 -7.89
CA GLN A 231 2.75 15.32 -8.04
C GLN A 231 3.95 14.39 -7.81
N PRO A 232 5.14 14.65 -8.39
CA PRO A 232 6.33 13.81 -8.19
C PRO A 232 6.73 13.62 -6.71
N ARG A 233 6.26 14.50 -5.82
CA ARG A 233 6.48 14.42 -4.38
C ARG A 233 5.53 13.43 -3.67
N ASP A 234 4.40 13.09 -4.29
CA ASP A 234 3.32 12.34 -3.65
C ASP A 234 3.60 10.82 -3.58
N GLY A 235 4.64 10.33 -4.26
CA GLY A 235 5.22 9.03 -3.97
C GLY A 235 4.30 7.84 -4.25
N LEU A 236 3.82 7.64 -5.49
CA LEU A 236 2.81 6.59 -5.78
C LEU A 236 3.22 5.16 -5.37
N LEU A 237 4.53 4.89 -5.22
CA LEU A 237 5.10 3.55 -5.01
C LEU A 237 5.55 3.24 -3.58
N GLN A 238 5.15 4.01 -2.55
CA GLN A 238 5.53 3.66 -1.18
C GLN A 238 4.84 2.39 -0.68
N GLY A 239 5.57 1.27 -0.58
CA GLY A 239 5.20 0.10 0.22
C GLY A 239 5.12 -1.25 -0.47
N GLY A 240 5.47 -1.36 -1.77
CA GLY A 240 5.27 -2.59 -2.53
C GLY A 240 6.52 -3.47 -2.77
N ASP A 241 7.73 -2.90 -2.75
CA ASP A 241 8.88 -3.42 -3.53
C ASP A 241 9.38 -4.84 -3.22
N GLY A 242 9.07 -5.38 -2.03
CA GLY A 242 9.51 -6.71 -1.61
C GLY A 242 8.55 -7.86 -1.96
N CYS A 243 7.24 -7.66 -1.80
CA CYS A 243 6.30 -8.80 -1.72
C CYS A 243 6.22 -9.63 -3.00
N TRP A 244 6.19 -8.98 -4.17
CA TRP A 244 6.11 -9.68 -5.46
C TRP A 244 7.36 -10.50 -5.83
N ARG A 245 8.54 -10.13 -5.30
CA ARG A 245 9.77 -10.92 -5.50
C ARG A 245 9.80 -12.15 -4.59
N ASP A 246 9.17 -12.05 -3.42
CA ASP A 246 9.32 -13.02 -2.36
C ASP A 246 8.17 -14.03 -2.25
N ASP A 247 6.99 -13.71 -2.79
CA ASP A 247 5.78 -14.55 -2.67
C ASP A 247 5.87 -15.96 -3.30
N PRO A 248 6.56 -16.19 -4.45
CA PRO A 248 6.76 -17.54 -5.01
C PRO A 248 7.46 -18.50 -4.05
N LEU A 249 8.22 -17.95 -3.11
CA LEU A 249 9.10 -18.69 -2.21
C LEU A 249 8.35 -19.28 -1.01
N ARG A 250 7.16 -18.75 -0.70
CA ARG A 250 6.33 -19.20 0.44
C ARG A 250 5.76 -20.61 0.26
N GLN A 251 5.77 -21.15 -0.95
CA GLN A 251 5.17 -22.45 -1.28
C GLN A 251 6.10 -23.65 -1.02
N HIS A 252 7.39 -23.44 -0.68
CA HIS A 252 8.35 -24.53 -0.49
C HIS A 252 8.50 -24.95 0.98
N ARG A 253 7.79 -26.03 1.38
CA ARG A 253 7.67 -26.55 2.76
C ARG A 253 8.93 -27.18 3.40
N HIS A 254 10.11 -27.13 2.80
CA HIS A 254 11.26 -27.93 3.29
C HIS A 254 12.59 -27.17 3.33
N GLY A 255 12.98 -26.68 4.51
CA GLY A 255 14.38 -26.50 4.91
C GLY A 255 15.14 -25.29 4.33
N TYR A 256 14.49 -24.14 4.21
CA TYR A 256 15.13 -22.87 3.79
C TYR A 256 15.17 -21.87 4.96
N ASP A 257 16.21 -21.03 5.02
CA ASP A 257 16.35 -19.91 5.98
C ASP A 257 16.56 -18.51 5.33
N PRO A 258 15.99 -18.17 4.14
CA PRO A 258 15.85 -16.77 3.75
C PRO A 258 14.67 -16.14 4.51
N GLN A 259 14.66 -14.83 4.63
CA GLN A 259 13.55 -14.08 5.20
C GLN A 259 12.73 -13.51 4.03
N THR A 260 11.49 -13.99 3.81
CA THR A 260 10.66 -13.63 2.64
C THR A 260 9.54 -12.65 2.95
N ALA A 261 9.42 -12.23 4.21
CA ALA A 261 8.56 -11.14 4.61
C ALA A 261 9.06 -10.54 5.92
N ILE A 262 9.23 -9.22 5.95
CA ILE A 262 9.49 -8.47 7.18
C ILE A 262 8.42 -7.38 7.25
N CYS A 263 7.51 -7.52 8.22
CA CYS A 263 6.63 -6.46 8.67
C CYS A 263 6.94 -6.13 10.13
N SER A 264 6.43 -5.01 10.63
CA SER A 264 6.44 -4.68 12.06
C SER A 264 5.82 -5.84 12.86
N GLY A 265 6.68 -6.67 13.48
CA GLY A 265 6.29 -7.95 14.08
C GLY A 265 6.87 -9.24 13.44
N PHE A 266 7.89 -9.14 12.57
CA PHE A 266 8.79 -10.19 12.01
C PHE A 266 8.20 -11.50 11.41
N GLY A 267 8.76 -11.96 10.29
CA GLY A 267 8.46 -13.27 9.66
C GLY A 267 9.71 -13.88 9.01
N SER A 268 9.77 -15.20 8.80
CA SER A 268 10.88 -15.93 8.14
C SER A 268 10.34 -16.99 7.16
N ALA A 269 11.09 -17.34 6.10
CA ALA A 269 10.54 -18.05 4.93
C ALA A 269 10.35 -19.56 5.09
N GLY A 270 10.87 -20.18 6.16
CA GLY A 270 10.85 -21.63 6.30
C GLY A 270 9.46 -22.24 6.54
N TRP A 271 8.42 -21.42 6.75
CA TRP A 271 7.15 -21.86 7.36
C TRP A 271 5.89 -21.18 6.78
N ALA A 272 5.79 -20.93 5.47
CA ALA A 272 4.57 -20.40 4.83
C ALA A 272 3.91 -19.20 5.60
N ASN A 273 2.64 -19.32 6.01
CA ASN A 273 1.89 -18.31 6.79
C ASN A 273 2.17 -18.33 8.31
N ALA A 274 3.14 -19.10 8.79
CA ALA A 274 3.51 -19.07 10.21
C ALA A 274 4.33 -17.81 10.51
N GLY A 275 3.71 -16.85 11.19
CA GLY A 275 4.37 -15.64 11.67
C GLY A 275 5.30 -15.92 12.86
N PHE A 276 6.51 -15.38 12.84
CA PHE A 276 7.44 -15.40 13.97
C PHE A 276 7.43 -14.04 14.66
N THR A 277 6.50 -13.87 15.61
CA THR A 277 6.25 -12.58 16.21
C THR A 277 7.24 -12.23 17.31
N ALA A 278 7.73 -11.00 17.29
CA ALA A 278 8.52 -10.40 18.36
C ALA A 278 8.02 -8.97 18.63
N PRO A 279 8.24 -8.42 19.85
CA PRO A 279 7.91 -7.03 20.14
C PRO A 279 8.55 -6.08 19.12
N VAL A 280 7.77 -5.14 18.59
CA VAL A 280 8.30 -4.07 17.75
C VAL A 280 9.32 -3.28 18.58
N LYS A 281 10.58 -3.21 18.12
CA LYS A 281 11.64 -2.49 18.84
C LYS A 281 11.28 -1.01 19.01
N HIS A 282 11.51 -0.47 20.21
CA HIS A 282 11.20 0.92 20.60
C HIS A 282 11.80 1.98 19.67
N SER A 283 10.97 2.98 19.33
CA SER A 283 11.26 4.32 18.78
C SER A 283 12.37 4.38 17.73
N PRO A 284 12.06 4.66 16.44
CA PRO A 284 13.07 5.09 15.48
C PRO A 284 13.82 6.30 16.04
N ARG A 285 15.00 6.07 16.62
CA ARG A 285 15.86 7.14 17.14
C ARG A 285 16.48 7.83 15.92
N SER A 286 15.88 8.95 15.53
CA SER A 286 16.36 9.78 14.43
C SER A 286 16.56 11.22 14.89
N VAL A 287 17.01 12.07 13.98
CA VAL A 287 17.08 13.53 14.16
C VAL A 287 15.64 14.04 14.27
N PHE A 288 15.05 13.96 15.46
CA PHE A 288 13.81 14.67 15.77
C PHE A 288 14.00 16.13 15.36
N HIS A 289 12.98 16.71 14.71
CA HIS A 289 12.95 18.10 14.28
C HIS A 289 13.39 19.03 15.43
N ARG A 290 14.69 19.32 15.49
CA ARG A 290 15.36 20.13 16.52
C ARG A 290 15.09 21.63 16.31
N PHE A 291 13.91 21.96 15.79
CA PHE A 291 13.44 23.31 15.49
C PHE A 291 12.21 23.72 16.32
N LEU A 292 11.60 22.80 17.09
CA LEU A 292 10.47 23.11 17.96
C LEU A 292 10.79 23.07 19.46
N ALA A 293 11.99 22.65 19.85
CA ALA A 293 12.47 22.68 21.24
C ALA A 293 13.11 24.03 21.62
N GLY A 294 12.48 25.13 21.20
CA GLY A 294 12.90 26.50 21.53
C GLY A 294 11.74 27.43 21.94
N ALA A 295 10.50 26.95 21.96
CA ALA A 295 9.34 27.76 22.35
C ALA A 295 8.46 26.97 23.33
N GLY A 296 8.61 27.29 24.63
CA GLY A 296 7.58 27.22 25.67
C GLY A 296 7.05 25.84 26.05
N GLU A 297 7.21 25.47 27.32
CA GLU A 297 6.41 24.41 27.95
C GLU A 297 4.90 24.64 27.75
N PRO A 298 4.12 23.55 27.71
CA PRO A 298 2.82 23.59 28.36
C PRO A 298 2.64 22.42 29.33
N GLY A 299 2.33 22.77 30.58
CA GLY A 299 1.78 21.85 31.56
C GLY A 299 0.47 21.24 31.06
N TYR A 300 0.32 19.93 31.28
CA TYR A 300 -0.92 19.21 31.08
C TYR A 300 -1.86 19.46 32.25
N GLY A 301 -3.00 20.11 31.97
CA GLY A 301 -4.15 20.19 32.85
C GLY A 301 -5.35 19.51 32.20
N ARG A 302 -5.79 18.40 32.84
CA ARG A 302 -7.10 17.71 32.85
C ARG A 302 -8.00 17.77 31.63
#